data_AF-A0A1G6E9I7-F1
#
_entry.id   AF-A0A1G6E9I7-F1
#
_cell.length_a   1.000
_cell.length_b   1.000
_cell.length_c   1.000
_cell.angle_alpha   90.00
_cell.angle_beta   90.00
_cell.angle_gamma   90.00
#
_symmetry.space_group_name_H-M   'P 1'
#
loop_
_entity.id
_entity.type
_entity.pdbx_description
1 polymer ?
#
loop_
_entity_poly.entity_id
_entity_poly.type
_entity_poly.pdbx_seq_one_letter_code
_entity_poly.pdbx_strand_id
1 'polypeptide(L)'
;MIKCSYDQLKDILERCGIIEAHNALDYFASWEEPDRSAGIDMEATKKRICELIKKKGLKDKTIAEKMGITPQAVNKWRHKGTFLVIENLYILSGLLGVSMDDLIVPAAVKKNYCLIERH
;
A
#
# COMPACT_ATOMS: atom_id res chain seq x y z
N MET A 1 9.05 25.27 10.48
CA MET A 1 8.51 25.00 11.84
C MET A 1 6.99 24.98 11.72
N ILE A 2 6.38 23.79 11.60
CA ILE A 2 4.92 23.68 11.55
C ILE A 2 4.43 23.86 13.00
N LYS A 3 3.80 24.98 13.33
CA LYS A 3 3.12 25.17 14.62
C LYS A 3 1.79 24.41 14.56
N CYS A 4 1.84 23.12 14.85
CA CYS A 4 0.64 22.33 15.08
C CYS A 4 0.42 22.26 16.60
N SER A 5 -0.77 22.63 17.07
CA SER A 5 -1.10 22.47 18.50
C SER A 5 -1.09 20.99 18.87
N TYR A 6 -0.71 20.68 20.11
CA TYR A 6 -0.72 19.32 20.67
C TYR A 6 -2.06 18.60 20.39
N ASP A 7 -3.19 19.28 20.60
CA ASP A 7 -4.54 18.73 20.34
C ASP A 7 -4.82 18.47 18.86
N GLN A 8 -4.25 19.29 17.96
CA GLN A 8 -4.41 19.10 16.51
C GLN A 8 -3.60 17.90 16.02
N LEU A 9 -2.39 17.70 16.56
CA LEU A 9 -1.58 16.52 16.26
C LEU A 9 -2.24 15.26 16.81
N LYS A 10 -2.82 15.33 18.01
CA LYS A 10 -3.55 14.23 18.61
C LYS A 10 -4.74 13.77 17.75
N ASP A 11 -5.59 14.70 17.30
CA ASP A 11 -6.74 14.38 16.42
C ASP A 11 -6.29 13.69 15.13
N ILE A 12 -5.20 14.18 14.51
CA ILE A 12 -4.65 13.61 13.27
C ILE A 12 -4.15 12.18 13.52
N LEU A 13 -3.39 11.96 14.58
CA LEU A 13 -2.83 10.64 14.90
C LEU A 13 -3.90 9.62 15.30
N GLU A 14 -4.95 10.07 16.00
CA GLU A 14 -6.12 9.24 16.34
C GLU A 14 -6.85 8.80 15.06
N ARG A 15 -7.00 9.71 14.10
CA ARG A 15 -7.65 9.42 12.80
C ARG A 15 -6.81 8.52 11.90
N CYS A 16 -5.49 8.55 12.05
CA CYS A 16 -4.59 7.70 11.29
C CYS A 16 -4.36 6.31 11.93
N GLY A 17 -4.84 6.06 13.15
CA GLY A 17 -4.70 4.77 13.85
C GLY A 17 -3.27 4.47 14.32
N ILE A 18 -2.48 5.52 14.63
CA ILE A 18 -1.04 5.46 14.92
C ILE A 18 -0.79 5.65 16.43
N ILE A 19 -1.45 4.91 17.32
CA ILE A 19 -1.41 5.20 18.78
C ILE A 19 -1.30 3.94 19.64
N GLU A 20 -0.31 3.93 20.55
CA GLU A 20 -0.28 3.07 21.73
C GLU A 20 -0.11 3.93 23.00
N ALA A 21 -1.14 3.96 23.85
CA ALA A 21 -1.16 4.82 25.04
C ALA A 21 -0.44 4.14 26.22
N HIS A 22 0.78 4.57 26.54
CA HIS A 22 1.44 4.19 27.78
C HIS A 22 1.94 5.40 28.58
N ASN A 23 1.11 5.80 29.54
CA ASN A 23 1.34 6.70 30.68
C ASN A 23 1.27 8.23 30.50
N ALA A 24 0.91 8.86 31.63
CA ALA A 24 0.20 10.13 31.75
C ALA A 24 0.99 11.42 31.45
N LEU A 25 2.18 11.35 30.84
CA LEU A 25 3.01 12.55 30.59
C LEU A 25 3.60 12.65 29.18
N ASP A 26 3.74 11.56 28.44
CA ASP A 26 4.37 11.56 27.10
C ASP A 26 3.61 10.66 26.12
N TYR A 27 3.37 11.13 24.90
CA TYR A 27 2.66 10.39 23.87
C TYR A 27 3.65 9.71 22.92
N PHE A 28 3.51 8.40 22.74
CA PHE A 28 4.32 7.62 21.80
C PHE A 28 3.49 7.30 20.56
N ALA A 29 3.92 7.79 19.40
CA ALA A 29 3.34 7.38 18.12
C ALA A 29 4.34 6.49 17.38
N SER A 30 3.86 5.36 16.88
CA SER A 30 4.66 4.44 16.07
C SER A 30 3.95 4.17 14.75
N TRP A 31 4.68 4.29 13.64
CA TRP A 31 4.14 3.97 12.32
C TRP A 31 5.11 3.12 11.52
N GLU A 32 4.52 2.36 10.61
CA GLU A 32 5.21 1.51 9.67
C GLU A 32 5.22 2.19 8.30
N GLU A 33 6.39 2.53 7.80
CA GLU A 33 6.58 3.10 6.47
C GLU A 33 7.27 2.10 5.54
N PRO A 34 6.81 1.94 4.30
CA PRO A 34 7.47 1.07 3.32
C PRO A 34 8.90 1.56 3.08
N ASP A 35 9.88 0.67 3.25
CA ASP A 35 11.26 1.00 2.93
C ASP A 35 11.48 0.96 1.41
N ARG A 36 11.22 2.09 0.75
CA ARG A 36 11.37 2.23 -0.70
C ARG A 36 12.79 1.96 -1.20
N SER A 37 13.80 2.02 -0.32
CA SER A 37 15.19 1.68 -0.66
C SER A 37 15.47 0.18 -0.68
N ALA A 38 14.67 -0.63 0.02
CA ALA A 38 14.79 -2.09 0.04
C ALA A 38 14.19 -2.76 -1.22
N GLY A 39 13.46 -1.99 -2.03
CA GLY A 39 12.82 -2.47 -3.26
C GLY A 39 11.46 -3.13 -3.02
N ILE A 40 11.01 -3.90 -4.01
CA ILE A 40 9.66 -4.47 -4.09
C ILE A 40 9.74 -5.99 -3.95
N ASP A 41 8.89 -6.56 -3.10
CA ASP A 41 8.65 -7.99 -3.09
C ASP A 41 7.69 -8.36 -4.23
N MET A 42 8.27 -8.91 -5.30
CA MET A 42 7.54 -9.26 -6.52
C MET A 42 6.54 -10.41 -6.31
N GLU A 43 6.86 -11.37 -5.44
CA GLU A 43 6.03 -12.53 -5.14
C GLU A 43 4.79 -12.08 -4.34
N ALA A 44 5.01 -11.27 -3.30
CA ALA A 44 3.96 -10.71 -2.48
C ALA A 44 3.08 -9.73 -3.26
N THR A 45 3.69 -8.85 -4.08
CA THR A 45 2.96 -7.93 -4.97
C THR A 45 2.03 -8.69 -5.93
N LYS A 46 2.53 -9.77 -6.54
CA LYS A 46 1.71 -10.62 -7.42
C LYS A 46 0.52 -11.24 -6.68
N LYS A 47 0.74 -11.74 -5.46
CA LYS A 47 -0.32 -12.30 -4.62
C LYS A 47 -1.37 -11.24 -4.27
N ARG A 48 -0.92 -10.06 -3.87
CA ARG A 48 -1.76 -8.88 -3.55
C ARG A 48 -2.67 -8.51 -4.72
N ILE A 49 -2.11 -8.38 -5.92
CA ILE A 49 -2.88 -8.07 -7.15
C ILE A 49 -3.94 -9.15 -7.42
N CYS A 50 -3.56 -10.42 -7.31
CA CYS A 50 -4.50 -11.53 -7.50
C CYS A 50 -5.66 -11.50 -6.49
N GLU A 51 -5.38 -11.16 -5.23
CA GLU A 51 -6.41 -11.02 -4.19
C GLU A 51 -7.35 -9.84 -4.47
N LEU A 52 -6.83 -8.70 -4.90
CA LEU A 52 -7.63 -7.52 -5.24
C LEU A 52 -8.53 -7.78 -6.45
N ILE A 53 -8.02 -8.46 -7.48
CA ILE A 53 -8.80 -8.90 -8.65
C ILE A 53 -9.94 -9.81 -8.21
N LYS A 54 -9.65 -10.81 -7.36
CA LYS A 54 -10.65 -11.72 -6.80
C LYS A 54 -11.71 -10.98 -5.99
N LYS A 55 -11.30 -10.02 -5.16
CA LYS A 55 -12.21 -9.20 -4.33
C LYS A 55 -13.15 -8.35 -5.18
N LYS A 56 -12.69 -7.85 -6.32
CA LYS A 56 -13.55 -7.14 -7.30
C LYS A 56 -14.38 -8.06 -8.19
N GLY A 57 -14.15 -9.38 -8.16
CA GLY A 57 -14.86 -10.33 -9.02
C GLY A 57 -14.55 -10.19 -10.52
N LEU A 58 -13.42 -9.59 -10.87
CA LEU A 58 -13.04 -9.38 -12.27
C LEU A 58 -12.51 -10.69 -12.87
N LYS A 59 -13.02 -11.03 -14.06
CA LYS A 59 -12.53 -12.18 -14.83
C LYS A 59 -11.33 -11.78 -15.69
N ASP A 60 -10.41 -12.71 -15.89
CA ASP A 60 -9.19 -12.51 -16.70
C ASP A 60 -9.51 -11.98 -18.12
N LYS A 61 -10.62 -12.42 -18.72
CA LYS A 61 -11.09 -11.92 -20.02
C LYS A 61 -11.43 -10.43 -19.99
N THR A 62 -12.13 -9.96 -18.97
CA THR A 62 -12.53 -8.56 -18.82
C THR A 62 -11.32 -7.66 -18.54
N ILE A 63 -10.35 -8.17 -17.78
CA ILE A 63 -9.07 -7.47 -17.55
C ILE A 63 -8.32 -7.36 -18.88
N ALA A 64 -8.24 -8.46 -19.64
CA ALA A 64 -7.58 -8.47 -20.93
C ALA A 64 -8.20 -7.48 -21.93
N GLU A 65 -9.53 -7.47 -22.04
CA GLU A 65 -10.28 -6.54 -22.88
C GLU A 65 -10.03 -5.08 -22.49
N LYS A 66 -10.08 -4.76 -21.19
CA LYS A 66 -9.87 -3.38 -20.71
C LYS A 66 -8.43 -2.90 -20.83
N MET A 67 -7.47 -3.82 -20.77
CA MET A 67 -6.05 -3.49 -20.91
C MET A 67 -5.58 -3.57 -22.38
N GLY A 68 -6.43 -4.00 -23.32
CA GLY A 68 -6.05 -4.14 -24.73
C GLY A 68 -5.02 -5.25 -24.99
N ILE A 69 -4.97 -6.26 -24.11
CA ILE A 69 -4.00 -7.36 -24.15
C ILE A 69 -4.70 -8.70 -24.38
N THR A 70 -3.92 -9.75 -24.62
CA THR A 70 -4.47 -11.11 -24.72
C THR A 70 -4.74 -11.73 -23.34
N PRO A 71 -5.78 -12.57 -23.18
CA PRO A 71 -6.00 -13.33 -21.94
C PRO A 71 -4.81 -14.23 -21.56
N GLN A 72 -4.04 -14.69 -22.55
CA GLN A 72 -2.81 -15.44 -22.33
C GLN A 72 -1.74 -14.60 -21.63
N ALA A 73 -1.68 -13.29 -21.91
CA ALA A 73 -0.81 -12.37 -21.19
C ALA A 73 -1.23 -12.35 -19.71
N VAL A 74 -2.50 -12.06 -19.41
CA VAL A 74 -3.03 -12.07 -18.03
C VAL A 74 -2.69 -13.37 -17.30
N ASN A 75 -2.88 -14.51 -17.96
CA ASN A 75 -2.53 -15.81 -17.39
C ASN A 75 -1.02 -15.96 -17.11
N LYS A 76 -0.15 -15.55 -18.04
CA LYS A 76 1.31 -15.52 -17.81
C LYS A 76 1.67 -14.64 -16.62
N TRP A 77 0.96 -13.55 -16.34
CA TRP A 77 1.28 -12.68 -15.21
C TRP A 77 0.92 -13.36 -13.89
N ARG A 78 -0.24 -14.00 -13.85
CA ARG A 78 -0.72 -14.76 -12.69
C ARG A 78 0.17 -15.95 -12.34
N HIS A 79 0.91 -16.51 -13.30
CA HIS A 79 1.75 -17.69 -13.05
C HIS A 79 3.26 -17.44 -13.14
N LYS A 80 3.74 -16.64 -14.11
CA LYS A 80 5.16 -16.51 -14.46
C LYS A 80 5.84 -15.19 -14.04
N GLY A 81 5.09 -14.22 -13.48
CA GLY A 81 5.65 -12.98 -12.90
C GLY A 81 6.32 -12.00 -13.89
N THR A 82 6.33 -12.29 -15.19
CA THR A 82 7.20 -11.66 -16.18
C THR A 82 6.71 -10.29 -16.70
N PHE A 83 5.65 -9.70 -16.14
CA PHE A 83 4.98 -8.53 -16.74
C PHE A 83 4.42 -7.52 -15.75
N LEU A 84 5.08 -7.33 -14.60
CA LEU A 84 4.84 -6.14 -13.77
C LEU A 84 5.52 -4.91 -14.40
N VAL A 85 5.17 -4.61 -15.66
CA VAL A 85 5.56 -3.35 -16.30
C VAL A 85 4.74 -2.25 -15.63
N ILE A 86 5.37 -1.10 -15.39
CA ILE A 86 4.79 0.05 -14.68
C ILE A 86 3.43 0.46 -15.28
N GLU A 87 3.29 0.44 -16.61
CA GLU A 87 2.04 0.78 -17.31
C GLU A 87 0.87 -0.13 -16.91
N ASN A 88 1.10 -1.44 -16.78
CA ASN A 88 0.02 -2.36 -16.41
C ASN A 88 -0.41 -2.20 -14.96
N LEU A 89 0.55 -1.93 -14.08
CA LEU A 89 0.26 -1.61 -12.69
C LEU A 89 -0.60 -0.34 -12.61
N TYR A 90 -0.25 0.68 -13.40
CA TYR A 90 -1.02 1.92 -13.46
C TYR A 90 -2.45 1.68 -13.93
N ILE A 91 -2.65 0.96 -15.03
CA ILE A 91 -3.99 0.62 -15.54
C ILE A 91 -4.76 -0.27 -14.54
N LEU A 92 -4.09 -1.24 -13.90
CA LEU A 92 -4.69 -2.08 -12.86
C LEU A 92 -5.14 -1.25 -11.66
N SER A 93 -4.38 -0.24 -11.24
CA SER A 93 -4.73 0.63 -10.12
C SER A 93 -6.06 1.35 -10.39
N GLY A 94 -6.22 1.91 -11.59
CA GLY A 94 -7.48 2.51 -12.04
C GLY A 94 -8.62 1.48 -12.17
N LEU A 95 -8.34 0.29 -12.71
CA LEU A 95 -9.34 -0.75 -12.87
C LEU A 95 -9.84 -1.28 -11.52
N LEU A 96 -8.94 -1.42 -10.54
CA LEU A 96 -9.23 -1.88 -9.19
C LEU A 96 -9.72 -0.75 -8.28
N GLY A 97 -9.52 0.51 -8.67
CA GLY A 97 -9.89 1.68 -7.87
C GLY A 97 -9.05 1.81 -6.60
N VAL A 98 -7.78 1.41 -6.65
CA VAL A 98 -6.82 1.47 -5.55
C VAL A 98 -5.60 2.28 -5.99
N SER A 99 -4.78 2.76 -5.04
CA SER A 99 -3.54 3.45 -5.38
C SER A 99 -2.46 2.46 -5.85
N MET A 100 -1.40 2.98 -6.47
CA MET A 100 -0.24 2.16 -6.85
C MET A 100 0.47 1.57 -5.63
N ASP A 101 0.58 2.34 -4.54
CA ASP A 101 1.16 1.88 -3.28
C ASP A 101 0.33 0.72 -2.66
N ASP A 102 -0.98 0.66 -2.90
CA ASP A 102 -1.82 -0.46 -2.41
C ASP A 102 -1.59 -1.78 -3.17
N LEU A 103 -1.12 -1.69 -4.41
CA LEU A 103 -0.81 -2.84 -5.26
C LEU A 103 0.55 -3.43 -4.93
N ILE A 104 1.52 -2.56 -4.64
CA ILE A 104 2.93 -2.90 -4.49
C ILE A 104 3.22 -3.25 -3.04
N VAL A 105 3.91 -4.37 -2.82
CA VAL A 105 4.35 -4.77 -1.48
C VAL A 105 5.83 -4.44 -1.32
N PRO A 106 6.21 -3.60 -0.35
CA PRO A 106 7.61 -3.29 -0.08
C PRO A 106 8.34 -4.53 0.46
N ALA A 107 9.61 -4.71 0.11
CA ALA A 107 10.41 -5.83 0.61
C ALA A 107 10.75 -5.70 2.11
N ALA A 108 10.76 -4.47 2.63
CA ALA A 108 10.98 -4.19 4.04
C ALA A 108 10.13 -3.01 4.50
N VAL A 109 9.89 -2.93 5.80
CA VAL A 109 9.11 -1.87 6.43
C VAL A 109 9.95 -1.26 7.55
N LYS A 110 10.05 0.06 7.58
CA LYS A 110 10.73 0.80 8.64
C LYS A 110 9.71 1.18 9.71
N LYS A 111 10.01 0.79 10.94
CA LYS A 111 9.27 1.26 12.12
C LYS A 111 9.87 2.58 12.57
N ASN A 112 9.05 3.61 12.52
CA ASN A 112 9.39 4.91 13.05
C ASN A 112 8.64 5.15 14.35
N TYR A 113 9.27 5.92 15.23
CA TYR A 113 8.74 6.26 16.54
C TYR A 113 8.95 7.75 16.77
N CYS A 114 7.92 8.45 17.25
CA CYS A 114 8.09 9.79 17.77
C CYS A 114 7.50 9.93 19.16
N LEU A 115 8.23 10.63 20.02
CA LEU A 115 7.78 11.08 21.32
C LEU A 115 7.18 12.47 21.16
N ILE A 116 5.97 12.66 21.65
CA ILE A 116 5.29 13.95 21.67
C ILE A 116 5.10 14.33 23.14
N GLU A 117 5.93 15.26 23.58
CA GLU A 117 5.88 15.84 24.91
C GLU A 117 4.78 16.91 24.98
N ARG A 118 4.03 16.94 26.09
CA ARG A 118 3.01 17.95 26.33
C ARG A 118 3.67 19.21 26.90
N HIS A 119 3.83 20.25 26.07
CA HIS A 119 4.45 21.51 26.47
C HIS A 119 3.46 22.64 26.75
#